data_AF-A0A973HAT7-F1
#
_entry.id   AF-A0A973HAT7-F1
#
_cell.length_a   1.000
_cell.length_b   1.000
_cell.length_c   1.000
_cell.angle_alpha   90.00
_cell.angle_beta   90.00
_cell.angle_gamma   90.00
#
_symmetry.space_group_name_H-M   'P 1'
#
loop_
_entity.id
_entity.type
_entity.pdbx_description
1 polymer ?
#
loop_
_entity_poly.entity_id
_entity_poly.type
_entity_poly.pdbx_seq_one_letter_code
_entity_poly.pdbx_strand_id
1 'polypeptide(L)'
;MTEILVQAATGEQAPPATRVVDHPAWPVLKGAVERIRPWQSKDGSIDITAEGAPDRATAEAAVREVAGAVEELSPLLPHDRAYHEALVKDLKRWAEGGFEVPDFLDSLLAFQPAKGRADGLQHLVVFPMYTQNGNPDRNLEAVVLRMVWPDWLAELE
;
A
#
# COMPACT_ATOMS: atom_id res chain seq x y z
N MET A 1 -31.04 28.98 -22.92
CA MET A 1 -30.29 27.95 -23.64
C MET A 1 -28.84 28.31 -23.44
N THR A 2 -28.20 27.74 -22.41
CA THR A 2 -26.85 28.13 -22.00
C THR A 2 -25.91 27.06 -22.53
N GLU A 3 -25.20 27.37 -23.60
CA GLU A 3 -24.18 26.50 -24.18
C GLU A 3 -22.95 26.50 -23.26
N ILE A 4 -22.61 25.33 -22.74
CA ILE A 4 -21.37 25.11 -22.00
C ILE A 4 -20.28 24.88 -23.04
N LEU A 5 -19.40 25.87 -23.21
CA LEU A 5 -18.15 25.70 -23.95
C LEU A 5 -17.21 24.81 -23.12
N VAL A 6 -17.00 23.58 -23.59
CA VAL A 6 -15.89 22.73 -23.14
C VAL A 6 -14.63 23.20 -23.86
N GLN A 7 -13.77 23.95 -23.17
CA GLN A 7 -12.40 24.17 -23.62
C GLN A 7 -11.55 22.98 -23.18
N ALA A 8 -10.85 22.38 -24.15
CA ALA A 8 -9.88 21.32 -23.93
C ALA A 8 -8.70 21.86 -23.10
N ALA A 9 -8.52 21.32 -21.89
CA ALA A 9 -7.39 21.65 -21.03
C ALA A 9 -6.09 21.07 -21.63
N THR A 10 -5.12 21.95 -21.83
CA THR A 10 -3.73 21.62 -22.16
C THR A 10 -2.92 21.74 -20.88
N GLY A 11 -2.45 20.61 -20.36
CA GLY A 11 -1.73 20.54 -19.09
C GLY A 11 -1.43 19.09 -18.70
N GLU A 12 -0.82 18.35 -19.62
CA GLU A 12 -0.62 16.90 -19.52
C GLU A 12 0.53 16.58 -18.53
N GLN A 13 0.23 16.54 -17.23
CA GLN A 13 0.97 15.64 -16.34
C GLN A 13 0.44 14.24 -16.61
N ALA A 14 1.10 13.55 -17.55
CA ALA A 14 0.70 12.22 -17.96
C ALA A 14 0.58 11.32 -16.72
N PRO A 15 -0.57 10.64 -16.51
CA PRO A 15 -0.65 9.59 -15.51
C PRO A 15 0.47 8.57 -15.80
N PRO A 16 0.99 7.86 -14.78
CA PRO A 16 2.06 6.89 -15.00
C PRO A 16 1.66 5.97 -16.15
N ALA A 17 2.57 5.82 -17.13
CA ALA A 17 2.31 5.12 -18.39
C ALA A 17 1.84 3.66 -18.20
N THR A 18 2.00 3.12 -16.98
CA THR A 18 1.53 1.80 -16.57
C THR A 18 0.78 1.91 -15.24
N ARG A 19 -0.42 1.31 -15.14
CA ARG A 19 -1.17 1.24 -13.89
C ARG A 19 -0.48 0.24 -12.97
N VAL A 20 -0.38 0.56 -11.68
CA VAL A 20 0.24 -0.32 -10.67
C VAL A 20 -0.39 -1.71 -10.71
N VAL A 21 -1.72 -1.77 -10.85
CA VAL A 21 -2.49 -3.02 -10.87
C VAL A 21 -2.26 -3.89 -12.12
N ASP A 22 -1.66 -3.34 -13.18
CA ASP A 22 -1.36 -4.07 -14.41
C ASP A 22 0.08 -4.64 -14.39
N HIS A 23 0.90 -4.25 -13.40
CA HIS A 23 2.27 -4.73 -13.26
C HIS A 23 2.31 -6.18 -12.70
N PRO A 24 3.19 -7.08 -13.20
CA PRO A 24 3.25 -8.47 -12.74
C PRO A 24 3.50 -8.67 -11.23
N ALA A 25 4.18 -7.72 -10.58
CA ALA A 25 4.41 -7.76 -9.13
C ALA A 25 3.13 -7.49 -8.30
N TRP A 26 2.08 -6.89 -8.89
CA TRP A 26 0.83 -6.63 -8.18
C TRP A 26 0.10 -7.90 -7.69
N PRO A 27 -0.17 -8.90 -8.55
CA PRO A 27 -0.75 -10.16 -8.07
C PRO A 27 0.15 -10.91 -7.08
N VAL A 28 1.48 -10.78 -7.20
CA VAL A 28 2.43 -11.35 -6.22
C VAL A 28 2.22 -10.70 -4.86
N LEU A 29 2.21 -9.36 -4.80
CA LEU A 29 1.97 -8.61 -3.57
C LEU A 29 0.65 -9.01 -2.90
N LYS A 30 -0.45 -9.02 -3.67
CA LYS A 30 -1.76 -9.40 -3.13
C LYS A 30 -1.77 -10.83 -2.61
N GLY A 31 -1.22 -11.77 -3.38
CA GLY A 31 -1.17 -13.18 -2.98
C GLY A 31 -0.35 -13.40 -1.70
N ALA A 32 0.76 -12.68 -1.53
CA ALA A 32 1.57 -12.76 -0.32
C ALA A 32 0.83 -12.19 0.91
N VAL A 33 0.17 -11.04 0.77
CA VAL A 33 -0.65 -10.44 1.84
C VAL A 33 -1.85 -11.34 2.20
N GLU A 34 -2.55 -11.89 1.22
CA GLU A 34 -3.65 -12.84 1.42
C GLU A 34 -3.19 -14.12 2.13
N ARG A 35 -1.97 -14.59 1.85
CA ARG A 35 -1.36 -15.75 2.51
C ARG A 35 -1.04 -15.47 3.99
N ILE A 36 -0.62 -14.23 4.30
CA ILE A 36 -0.30 -13.82 5.68
C ILE A 36 -1.56 -13.69 6.54
N ARG A 37 -2.65 -13.16 5.98
CA ARG A 37 -3.90 -12.88 6.69
C ARG A 37 -4.39 -13.98 7.64
N PRO A 38 -4.53 -15.27 7.24
CA PRO A 38 -5.04 -16.31 8.15
C PRO A 38 -4.14 -16.60 9.34
N TRP A 39 -2.88 -16.14 9.33
CA TRP A 39 -1.93 -16.31 10.43
C TRP A 39 -2.01 -15.18 11.45
N GLN A 40 -2.69 -14.09 11.12
CA GLN A 40 -2.75 -12.91 11.97
C GLN A 40 -3.78 -13.06 13.10
N SER A 41 -3.36 -12.72 14.30
CA SER A 41 -4.20 -12.48 15.46
C SER A 41 -4.99 -11.18 15.30
N LYS A 42 -5.93 -10.92 16.22
CA LYS A 42 -6.82 -9.74 16.16
C LYS A 42 -6.09 -8.40 16.15
N ASP A 43 -4.92 -8.33 16.76
CA ASP A 43 -4.05 -7.15 16.82
C ASP A 43 -3.05 -7.06 15.65
N GLY A 44 -3.07 -8.05 14.74
CA GLY A 44 -2.22 -8.15 13.57
C GLY A 44 -0.89 -8.87 13.80
N SER A 45 -0.59 -9.29 15.02
CA SER A 45 0.58 -10.15 15.32
C SER A 45 0.41 -11.55 14.73
N ILE A 46 1.49 -12.32 14.60
CA ILE A 46 1.44 -13.74 14.21
C ILE A 46 2.01 -14.58 15.34
N ASP A 47 1.17 -15.38 15.98
CA ASP A 47 1.64 -16.37 16.96
C ASP A 47 2.18 -17.61 16.22
N ILE A 48 3.49 -17.62 15.95
CA ILE A 48 4.19 -18.73 15.28
C ILE A 48 4.18 -20.04 16.08
N THR A 49 3.70 -20.03 17.33
CA THR A 49 3.62 -21.21 18.20
C THR A 49 2.21 -21.79 18.28
N ALA A 50 1.20 -21.08 17.76
CA ALA A 50 -0.17 -21.52 17.75
C ALA A 50 -0.40 -22.74 16.84
N GLU A 51 -1.40 -23.56 17.18
CA GLU A 51 -1.81 -24.67 16.34
C GLU A 51 -2.31 -24.17 14.97
N GLY A 52 -1.76 -24.70 13.89
CA GLY A 52 -2.08 -24.27 12.53
C GLY A 52 -1.32 -23.03 12.04
N ALA A 53 -0.43 -22.46 12.87
CA ALA A 53 0.46 -21.39 12.46
C ALA A 53 1.51 -21.88 11.44
N PRO A 54 2.01 -20.99 10.55
CA PRO A 54 3.15 -21.30 9.71
C PRO A 54 4.40 -21.48 10.57
N ASP A 55 5.39 -22.22 10.07
CA ASP A 55 6.72 -22.12 10.65
C ASP A 55 7.32 -20.71 10.42
N ARG A 56 8.27 -20.33 11.27
CA ARG A 56 8.90 -19.00 11.22
C ARG A 56 9.50 -18.69 9.85
N ALA A 57 10.15 -19.66 9.21
CA ALA A 57 10.81 -19.46 7.92
C ALA A 57 9.80 -19.15 6.80
N THR A 58 8.63 -19.79 6.85
CA THR A 58 7.51 -19.58 5.93
C THR A 58 6.89 -18.21 6.10
N ALA A 59 6.64 -17.78 7.35
CA ALA A 59 6.14 -16.43 7.63
C ALA A 59 7.12 -15.35 7.18
N GLU A 60 8.42 -15.52 7.48
CA GLU A 60 9.47 -14.59 7.04
C GLU A 60 9.59 -14.55 5.51
N ALA A 61 9.45 -15.69 4.84
CA ALA A 61 9.47 -15.76 3.38
C ALA A 61 8.30 -15.00 2.75
N ALA A 62 7.09 -15.11 3.32
CA ALA A 62 5.93 -14.36 2.85
C ALA A 62 6.13 -12.84 3.02
N VAL A 63 6.68 -12.39 4.16
CA VAL A 63 6.99 -10.96 4.35
C VAL A 63 8.09 -10.47 3.41
N ARG A 64 9.11 -11.29 3.12
CA ARG A 64 10.10 -10.97 2.08
C ARG A 64 9.48 -10.87 0.69
N GLU A 65 8.49 -11.70 0.36
CA GLU A 65 7.74 -11.64 -0.89
C GLU A 65 6.93 -10.33 -1.01
N VAL A 66 6.28 -9.90 0.08
CA VAL A 66 5.62 -8.58 0.17
C VAL A 66 6.63 -7.45 -0.07
N ALA A 67 7.75 -7.46 0.65
CA ALA A 67 8.77 -6.41 0.54
C ALA A 67 9.37 -6.33 -0.87
N GLY A 68 9.70 -7.47 -1.48
CA GLY A 68 10.23 -7.54 -2.84
C GLY A 68 9.23 -7.02 -3.88
N ALA A 69 7.96 -7.38 -3.76
CA ALA A 69 6.93 -6.87 -4.67
C ALA A 69 6.72 -5.35 -4.52
N VAL A 70 6.82 -4.80 -3.30
CA VAL A 70 6.82 -3.34 -3.06
C VAL A 70 8.02 -2.68 -3.73
N GLU A 71 9.21 -3.25 -3.60
CA GLU A 71 10.43 -2.75 -4.24
C GLU A 71 10.31 -2.76 -5.78
N GLU A 72 9.68 -3.79 -6.38
CA GLU A 72 9.42 -3.86 -7.82
C GLU A 72 8.37 -2.86 -8.32
N LEU A 73 7.35 -2.56 -7.51
CA LEU A 73 6.30 -1.60 -7.87
C LEU A 73 6.71 -0.14 -7.62
N SER A 74 7.62 0.11 -6.67
CA SER A 74 8.02 1.46 -6.27
C SER A 74 8.53 2.35 -7.42
N PRO A 75 9.25 1.86 -8.44
CA PRO A 75 9.68 2.69 -9.58
C PRO A 75 8.52 3.31 -10.38
N LEU A 76 7.32 2.71 -10.35
CA LEU A 76 6.11 3.28 -10.97
C LEU A 76 5.54 4.48 -10.19
N LEU A 77 6.00 4.67 -8.96
CA LEU A 77 5.46 5.61 -7.96
C LEU A 77 6.59 6.42 -7.31
N PRO A 78 7.36 7.19 -8.08
CA PRO A 78 8.54 7.90 -7.57
C PRO A 78 8.20 8.90 -6.45
N HIS A 79 6.98 9.45 -6.42
CA HIS A 79 6.51 10.35 -5.37
C HIS A 79 6.33 9.66 -4.01
N ASP A 80 6.10 8.33 -4.00
CA ASP A 80 5.95 7.53 -2.78
C ASP A 80 7.23 6.79 -2.37
N ARG A 81 8.37 7.02 -3.05
CA ARG A 81 9.63 6.28 -2.83
C ARG A 81 10.07 6.25 -1.36
N ALA A 82 10.01 7.39 -0.68
CA ALA A 82 10.39 7.48 0.73
C ALA A 82 9.47 6.63 1.64
N TYR A 83 8.18 6.59 1.32
CA TYR A 83 7.22 5.71 2.00
C TYR A 83 7.54 4.25 1.75
N HIS A 84 7.78 3.83 0.49
CA HIS A 84 8.09 2.43 0.17
C HIS A 84 9.39 1.95 0.83
N GLU A 85 10.43 2.79 0.87
CA GLU A 85 11.69 2.46 1.56
C GLU A 85 11.51 2.30 3.07
N ALA A 86 10.67 3.13 3.70
CA ALA A 86 10.35 3.00 5.12
C ALA A 86 9.49 1.75 5.39
N LEU A 87 8.49 1.50 4.54
CA LEU A 87 7.60 0.32 4.61
C LEU A 87 8.39 -0.98 4.55
N VAL A 88 9.35 -1.09 3.61
CA VAL A 88 10.22 -2.27 3.50
C VAL A 88 11.04 -2.50 4.78
N LYS A 89 11.49 -1.44 5.44
CA LYS A 89 12.22 -1.54 6.71
C LYS A 89 11.31 -1.99 7.84
N ASP A 90 10.10 -1.44 7.94
CA ASP A 90 9.11 -1.82 8.95
C ASP A 90 8.69 -3.29 8.79
N LEU A 91 8.45 -3.75 7.56
CA LEU A 91 8.16 -5.17 7.25
C LEU A 91 9.30 -6.09 7.73
N LYS A 92 10.55 -5.74 7.41
CA LYS A 92 11.73 -6.52 7.83
C LYS A 92 11.85 -6.57 9.35
N ARG A 93 11.72 -5.43 10.04
CA ARG A 93 11.74 -5.35 11.50
C ARG A 93 10.61 -6.17 12.14
N TRP A 94 9.42 -6.14 11.57
CA TRP A 94 8.29 -6.92 12.07
C TRP A 94 8.57 -8.42 12.03
N ALA A 95 9.12 -8.92 10.91
CA ALA A 95 9.51 -10.32 10.78
C ALA A 95 10.69 -10.69 11.70
N GLU A 96 11.74 -9.86 11.75
CA GLU A 96 12.92 -10.07 12.61
C GLU A 96 12.57 -10.04 14.10
N GLY A 97 11.62 -9.17 14.47
CA GLY A 97 11.08 -9.01 15.82
C GLY A 97 10.14 -10.13 16.26
N GLY A 98 9.92 -11.15 15.44
CA GLY A 98 9.11 -12.32 15.82
C GLY A 98 7.61 -12.17 15.53
N PHE A 99 7.23 -11.25 14.65
CA PHE A 99 5.84 -10.98 14.28
C PHE A 99 4.95 -10.54 15.45
N GLU A 100 5.51 -9.77 16.38
CA GLU A 100 4.78 -9.06 17.42
C GLU A 100 3.71 -8.12 16.83
N VAL A 101 2.96 -7.39 17.67
CA VAL A 101 2.00 -6.39 17.19
C VAL A 101 2.70 -5.42 16.23
N PRO A 102 2.26 -5.29 14.96
CA PRO A 102 3.03 -4.59 13.95
C PRO A 102 3.10 -3.09 14.26
N ASP A 103 4.32 -2.57 14.35
CA ASP A 103 4.64 -1.15 14.46
C ASP A 103 5.25 -0.66 13.15
N PHE A 104 4.48 0.12 12.41
CA PHE A 104 4.82 0.64 11.07
C PHE A 104 4.88 2.18 11.13
N LEU A 105 5.29 2.75 12.27
CA LEU A 105 5.30 4.19 12.50
C LEU A 105 6.17 4.95 11.49
N ASP A 106 7.35 4.43 11.15
CA ASP A 106 8.27 5.10 10.21
C ASP A 106 7.62 5.26 8.84
N SER A 107 6.99 4.19 8.34
CA SER A 107 6.24 4.25 7.08
C SER A 107 5.00 5.13 7.15
N LEU A 108 4.24 5.14 8.26
CA LEU A 108 3.13 6.08 8.43
C LEU A 108 3.55 7.55 8.35
N LEU A 109 4.65 7.90 9.02
CA LEU A 109 5.16 9.28 9.01
C LEU A 109 5.66 9.68 7.62
N ALA A 110 6.25 8.73 6.89
CA ALA A 110 6.73 8.94 5.53
C ALA A 110 5.60 9.03 4.49
N PHE A 111 4.43 8.44 4.75
CA PHE A 111 3.29 8.49 3.84
C PHE A 111 2.64 9.86 3.83
N GLN A 112 2.83 10.60 2.73
CA GLN A 112 2.43 12.01 2.60
C GLN A 112 1.62 12.23 1.32
N PRO A 113 0.44 11.59 1.16
CA PRO A 113 -0.33 11.63 -0.10
C PRO A 113 -0.82 13.03 -0.47
N ALA A 114 -0.85 13.96 0.49
CA ALA A 114 -1.24 15.35 0.25
C ALA A 114 -0.11 16.25 -0.29
N LYS A 115 1.17 15.81 -0.32
CA LYS A 115 2.32 16.63 -0.76
C LYS A 115 2.44 16.80 -2.27
N GLY A 116 1.80 15.93 -3.06
CA GLY A 116 1.75 16.02 -4.51
C GLY A 116 0.34 15.72 -4.97
N ARG A 117 -0.45 16.77 -5.16
CA ARG A 117 -1.86 16.64 -5.53
C ARG A 117 -1.98 16.76 -7.03
N ALA A 118 -2.32 15.65 -7.67
CA ALA A 118 -2.62 15.59 -9.09
C ALA A 118 -3.80 14.64 -9.28
N ASP A 119 -4.72 15.01 -10.17
CA ASP A 119 -5.88 14.16 -10.45
C ASP A 119 -5.41 12.82 -10.99
N GLY A 120 -5.99 11.74 -10.48
CA GLY A 120 -5.66 10.41 -10.94
C GLY A 120 -4.31 9.89 -10.47
N LEU A 121 -3.57 10.61 -9.61
CA LEU A 121 -2.30 10.14 -9.04
C LEU A 121 -2.54 8.85 -8.24
N GLN A 122 -1.78 7.82 -8.57
CA GLN A 122 -1.87 6.51 -7.90
C GLN A 122 -0.90 6.47 -6.72
N HIS A 123 -1.32 5.78 -5.66
CA HIS A 123 -0.44 5.41 -4.55
C HIS A 123 -0.60 3.91 -4.30
N LEU A 124 0.51 3.26 -3.94
CA LEU A 124 0.52 1.91 -3.39
C LEU A 124 0.68 2.05 -1.88
N VAL A 125 -0.21 1.44 -1.11
CA VAL A 125 -0.16 1.44 0.35
C VAL A 125 -0.23 0.00 0.83
N VAL A 126 0.73 -0.40 1.65
CA VAL A 126 0.66 -1.67 2.39
C VAL A 126 0.67 -1.35 3.87
N PHE A 127 -0.36 -1.74 4.61
CA PHE A 127 -0.48 -1.36 6.01
C PHE A 127 -1.33 -2.33 6.85
N PRO A 128 -0.96 -2.58 8.12
CA PRO A 128 -1.82 -3.29 9.07
C PRO A 128 -3.00 -2.42 9.52
N MET A 129 -4.20 -2.70 9.01
CA MET A 129 -5.40 -1.88 9.21
C MET A 129 -6.64 -2.71 9.58
N TYR A 130 -7.60 -2.06 10.24
CA TYR A 130 -8.93 -2.62 10.44
C TYR A 130 -9.71 -2.57 9.13
N THR A 131 -10.32 -3.69 8.74
CA THR A 131 -11.13 -3.71 7.51
C THR A 131 -12.47 -3.03 7.74
N GLN A 132 -13.00 -2.36 6.71
CA GLN A 132 -14.26 -1.62 6.81
C GLN A 132 -15.52 -2.51 6.82
N ASN A 133 -15.36 -3.83 6.69
CA ASN A 133 -16.46 -4.79 6.53
C ASN A 133 -16.96 -5.38 7.87
N GLY A 134 -16.69 -4.70 8.99
CA GLY A 134 -17.12 -5.16 10.31
C GLY A 134 -16.25 -6.26 10.94
N ASN A 135 -15.15 -6.66 10.30
CA ASN A 135 -14.12 -7.46 10.95
C ASN A 135 -13.24 -6.54 11.83
N PRO A 136 -13.24 -6.71 13.17
CA PRO A 136 -12.45 -5.89 14.08
C PRO A 136 -10.96 -6.26 14.08
N ASP A 137 -10.55 -7.26 13.30
CA ASP A 137 -9.16 -7.71 13.25
C ASP A 137 -8.31 -6.77 12.40
N ARG A 138 -7.12 -6.47 12.90
CA ARG A 138 -6.09 -5.71 12.19
C ARG A 138 -5.32 -6.66 11.28
N ASN A 139 -5.45 -6.49 9.97
CA ASN A 139 -4.77 -7.32 8.99
C ASN A 139 -3.81 -6.48 8.15
N LEU A 140 -2.72 -7.08 7.71
CA LEU A 140 -1.89 -6.48 6.66
C LEU A 140 -2.71 -6.46 5.37
N GLU A 141 -2.78 -5.30 4.72
CA GLU A 141 -3.54 -5.11 3.49
C GLU A 141 -2.68 -4.40 2.45
N ALA A 142 -2.87 -4.72 1.17
CA ALA A 142 -2.27 -4.00 0.05
C ALA A 142 -3.37 -3.31 -0.78
N VAL A 143 -3.26 -1.99 -0.90
CA VAL A 143 -4.26 -1.15 -1.57
C VAL A 143 -3.57 -0.26 -2.59
N VAL A 144 -4.11 -0.22 -3.81
CA VAL A 144 -3.81 0.85 -4.76
C VAL A 144 -4.95 1.83 -4.72
N LEU A 145 -4.66 3.07 -4.34
CA LEU A 145 -5.63 4.16 -4.31
C LEU A 145 -5.28 5.19 -5.36
N ARG A 146 -6.31 5.92 -5.81
CA ARG A 146 -6.19 6.99 -6.79
C ARG A 146 -6.77 8.26 -6.19
N MET A 147 -5.95 9.30 -6.11
CA MET A 147 -6.42 10.61 -5.63
C MET A 147 -7.36 11.21 -6.65
N VAL A 148 -8.48 11.76 -6.16
CA VAL A 148 -9.40 12.56 -6.97
C VAL A 148 -9.10 14.01 -6.63
N TRP A 149 -8.46 14.71 -7.57
CA TRP A 149 -8.05 16.10 -7.41
C TRP A 149 -8.32 16.88 -8.71
N PRO A 150 -9.58 16.97 -9.14
CA PRO A 150 -9.94 17.58 -10.42
C PRO A 150 -9.58 19.08 -10.45
N ASP A 151 -9.34 19.63 -11.64
CA ASP A 151 -8.88 21.02 -11.82
C ASP A 151 -9.75 22.05 -11.08
N TRP A 152 -11.08 21.86 -11.08
CA TRP A 152 -12.00 22.75 -10.37
C TRP A 152 -11.79 22.77 -8.84
N LEU A 153 -11.26 21.68 -8.25
CA LEU A 153 -10.93 21.62 -6.83
C LEU A 153 -9.57 22.29 -6.56
N ALA A 154 -8.63 22.22 -7.51
CA ALA A 154 -7.35 22.91 -7.41
C ALA A 154 -7.51 24.44 -7.44
N GLU A 155 -8.51 24.97 -8.14
CA GLU A 155 -8.83 26.41 -8.18
C GLU A 155 -9.44 26.95 -6.87
N LEU A 156 -9.83 26.08 -5.93
CA LEU A 156 -10.44 26.48 -4.64
C LEU A 156 -9.42 26.70 -3.51
N GLU A 157 -8.12 26.46 -3.75
CA GLU A 157 -7.01 26.71 -2.80
C GLU A 157 -6.19 27.96 -3.16
#